data_AF-A0A2S5MR96-F1
#
_entry.id   AF-A0A2S5MR96-F1
#
_cell.length_a   1.000
_cell.length_b   1.000
_cell.length_c   1.000
_cell.angle_alpha   90.00
_cell.angle_beta   90.00
_cell.angle_gamma   90.00
#
_symmetry.space_group_name_H-M   'P 1'
#
loop_
_entity.id
_entity.type
_entity.pdbx_description
1 polymer ?
#
loop_
_entity_poly.entity_id
_entity_poly.type
_entity_poly.pdbx_seq_one_letter_code
_entity_poly.pdbx_strand_id
1 'polypeptide(L)'
;MLDELKKNFPPVVAGAPADYHPLSLYTKDVRDDLPTRSGAQALGALYSTWATLAETERQVTDKSKLNDFVLNEMTKALAASEKTLNYVKSMEAENSKAIRNDIVKLRSHHAEEIRAVYRAQKVPLSTLLQDARSNPEIAGALAYVPSVLLGITRQEADRLNDAIEAAHAVSSYQTRASARKVATKIEAAREQFAREYFGKTTKWAQSDDVVIAAAKRKRTAA
;
A
#
# COMPACT_ATOMS: atom_id res chain seq x y z
N MET A 1 -23.04 0.21 4.03
CA MET A 1 -21.61 0.52 3.82
C MET A 1 -20.90 -0.38 2.81
N LEU A 2 -20.54 -1.66 3.07
CA LEU A 2 -19.82 -2.47 2.05
C LEU A 2 -20.69 -2.72 0.80
N ASP A 3 -22.00 -2.84 0.96
CA ASP A 3 -22.97 -2.93 -0.14
C ASP A 3 -23.32 -1.58 -0.79
N GLU A 4 -23.01 -0.45 -0.15
CA GLU A 4 -23.11 0.89 -0.78
C GLU A 4 -21.84 1.21 -1.56
N LEU A 5 -20.67 0.83 -1.05
CA LEU A 5 -19.40 0.90 -1.75
C LEU A 5 -19.41 0.03 -3.02
N LYS A 6 -19.97 -1.18 -2.97
CA LYS A 6 -20.20 -2.03 -4.16
C LYS A 6 -21.07 -1.36 -5.24
N LYS A 7 -22.02 -0.50 -4.85
CA LYS A 7 -22.85 0.25 -5.82
C LYS A 7 -22.09 1.40 -6.49
N ASN A 8 -21.04 1.92 -5.83
CA ASN A 8 -20.25 3.06 -6.29
C ASN A 8 -18.94 2.66 -7.00
N PHE A 9 -18.58 1.37 -6.99
CA PHE A 9 -17.40 0.89 -7.72
C PHE A 9 -17.80 0.23 -9.05
N PRO A 10 -16.99 0.42 -10.10
CA PRO A 10 -17.25 -0.19 -11.41
C PRO A 10 -17.32 -1.72 -11.28
N PRO A 11 -18.16 -2.39 -12.11
CA PRO A 11 -18.28 -3.84 -12.09
C PRO A 11 -16.93 -4.52 -12.42
N VAL A 12 -16.77 -5.77 -11.97
CA VAL A 12 -15.56 -6.54 -12.27
C VAL A 12 -15.47 -6.78 -13.79
N VAL A 13 -14.48 -6.14 -14.40
CA VAL A 13 -14.06 -6.28 -15.78
C VAL A 13 -13.27 -7.58 -15.96
N ALA A 14 -13.70 -8.39 -16.93
CA ALA A 14 -13.08 -9.65 -17.25
C ALA A 14 -11.61 -9.47 -17.68
N GLY A 15 -10.71 -10.25 -17.08
CA GLY A 15 -9.28 -10.22 -17.38
C GLY A 15 -8.48 -9.11 -16.68
N ALA A 16 -9.12 -8.29 -15.84
CA ALA A 16 -8.41 -7.36 -14.97
C ALA A 16 -7.94 -8.07 -13.68
N PRO A 17 -6.65 -7.97 -13.30
CA PRO A 17 -6.15 -8.47 -12.03
C PRO A 17 -6.98 -8.00 -10.83
N ALA A 18 -7.26 -8.95 -9.92
CA ALA A 18 -8.12 -8.71 -8.76
C ALA A 18 -7.55 -7.61 -7.83
N ASP A 19 -6.23 -7.48 -7.76
CA ASP A 19 -5.56 -6.50 -6.92
C ASP A 19 -5.78 -5.05 -7.37
N TYR A 20 -6.09 -4.83 -8.65
CA TYR A 20 -6.44 -3.51 -9.18
C TYR A 20 -7.84 -3.05 -8.76
N HIS A 21 -8.72 -3.97 -8.37
CA HIS A 21 -10.10 -3.60 -8.08
C HIS A 21 -10.16 -2.77 -6.78
N PRO A 22 -10.92 -1.66 -6.70
CA PRO A 22 -11.05 -0.85 -5.48
C PRO A 22 -11.42 -1.64 -4.23
N LEU A 23 -12.31 -2.63 -4.41
CA LEU A 23 -12.75 -3.53 -3.33
C LEU A 23 -11.63 -4.45 -2.81
N SER A 24 -10.49 -4.58 -3.50
CA SER A 24 -9.37 -5.39 -3.02
C SER A 24 -8.82 -4.86 -1.68
N LEU A 25 -9.00 -3.57 -1.38
CA LEU A 25 -8.60 -2.97 -0.11
C LEU A 25 -9.55 -3.32 1.04
N TYR A 26 -10.82 -3.61 0.74
CA TYR A 26 -11.86 -3.79 1.74
C TYR A 26 -11.97 -5.27 2.12
N THR A 27 -11.24 -5.66 3.16
CA THR A 27 -11.44 -6.95 3.86
C THR A 27 -12.31 -6.73 5.11
N LYS A 28 -12.84 -7.79 5.74
CA LYS A 28 -13.63 -7.69 6.99
C LYS A 28 -12.95 -6.84 8.09
N ASP A 29 -11.62 -6.78 8.07
CA ASP A 29 -10.80 -6.10 9.09
C ASP A 29 -10.28 -4.70 8.69
N VAL A 30 -10.73 -4.12 7.56
CA VAL A 30 -10.26 -2.81 7.09
C VAL A 30 -11.32 -1.73 7.35
N ARG A 31 -10.94 -0.69 8.09
CA ARG A 31 -11.77 0.50 8.37
C ARG A 31 -11.88 1.37 7.12
N ASP A 32 -13.02 2.05 6.98
CA ASP A 32 -13.22 3.10 5.96
C ASP A 32 -12.53 4.43 6.34
N ASP A 33 -11.23 4.34 6.57
CA ASP A 33 -10.40 5.47 6.89
C ASP A 33 -9.92 6.21 5.63
N LEU A 34 -9.31 7.37 5.84
CA LEU A 34 -8.87 8.23 4.74
C LEU A 34 -7.83 7.53 3.83
N PRO A 35 -6.83 6.80 4.35
CA PRO A 35 -5.93 6.01 3.50
C PRO A 35 -6.64 4.99 2.63
N THR A 36 -7.61 4.24 3.19
CA THR A 36 -8.36 3.22 2.43
C THR A 36 -9.16 3.85 1.32
N ARG A 37 -9.83 4.98 1.56
CA ARG A 37 -10.61 5.71 0.54
C ARG A 37 -9.72 6.26 -0.57
N SER A 38 -8.61 6.91 -0.22
CA SER A 38 -7.64 7.41 -1.21
C SER A 38 -7.03 6.27 -2.02
N GLY A 39 -6.73 5.13 -1.39
CA GLY A 39 -6.24 3.95 -2.09
C GLY A 39 -7.26 3.34 -3.03
N ALA A 40 -8.53 3.27 -2.63
CA ALA A 40 -9.60 2.73 -3.45
C ALA A 40 -9.82 3.57 -4.71
N GLN A 41 -9.68 4.89 -4.61
CA GLN A 41 -9.70 5.80 -5.75
C GLN A 41 -8.52 5.54 -6.70
N ALA A 42 -7.30 5.38 -6.18
CA ALA A 42 -6.12 5.10 -7.00
C ALA A 42 -6.22 3.75 -7.73
N LEU A 43 -6.65 2.71 -7.04
CA LEU A 43 -6.90 1.40 -7.64
C LEU A 43 -8.03 1.46 -8.66
N GLY A 44 -9.12 2.19 -8.36
CA GLY A 44 -10.22 2.39 -9.31
C GLY A 44 -9.82 3.10 -10.60
N ALA A 45 -8.91 4.07 -10.51
CA ALA A 45 -8.35 4.72 -11.69
C ALA A 45 -7.53 3.71 -12.53
N LEU A 46 -6.61 2.97 -11.91
CA LEU A 46 -5.83 1.92 -12.60
C LEU A 46 -6.75 0.86 -13.23
N TYR A 47 -7.79 0.45 -12.52
CA TYR A 47 -8.78 -0.52 -12.97
C TYR A 47 -9.58 -0.04 -14.18
N SER A 48 -10.05 1.22 -14.13
CA SER A 48 -10.77 1.84 -15.22
C SER A 48 -9.89 1.98 -16.45
N THR A 49 -8.65 2.46 -16.29
CA THR A 49 -7.67 2.54 -17.38
C THR A 49 -7.39 1.16 -17.96
N TRP A 50 -7.23 0.12 -17.13
CA TRP A 50 -7.07 -1.26 -17.60
C TRP A 50 -8.23 -1.67 -18.51
N ALA A 51 -9.46 -1.44 -18.07
CA ALA A 51 -10.67 -1.81 -18.79
C ALA A 51 -10.75 -1.10 -20.15
N THR A 52 -10.51 0.22 -20.16
CA THR A 52 -10.51 1.02 -21.38
C THR A 52 -9.44 0.58 -22.36
N LEU A 53 -8.22 0.33 -21.88
CA LEU A 53 -7.12 -0.12 -22.73
C LEU A 53 -7.35 -1.51 -23.31
N ALA A 54 -7.88 -2.44 -22.50
CA ALA A 54 -8.20 -3.79 -22.96
C ALA A 54 -9.32 -3.81 -24.01
N GLU A 55 -10.33 -2.95 -23.86
CA GLU A 55 -11.40 -2.82 -24.85
C GLU A 55 -10.90 -2.14 -26.14
N THR A 56 -10.05 -1.12 -26.02
CA THR A 56 -9.44 -0.44 -27.16
C THR A 56 -8.54 -1.41 -27.96
N GLU A 57 -7.78 -2.27 -27.27
CA GLU A 57 -6.96 -3.31 -27.90
C GLU A 57 -7.78 -4.27 -28.77
N ARG A 58 -9.02 -4.59 -28.35
CA ARG A 58 -9.93 -5.47 -29.12
C ARG A 58 -10.47 -4.81 -30.38
N GLN A 59 -10.72 -3.51 -30.31
CA GLN A 59 -11.38 -2.77 -31.40
C GLN A 59 -10.40 -2.25 -32.45
N VAL A 60 -9.16 -1.95 -32.06
CA VAL A 60 -8.17 -1.36 -32.95
C VAL A 60 -7.35 -2.43 -33.69
N THR A 61 -7.39 -2.37 -35.02
CA THR A 61 -6.62 -3.26 -35.92
C THR A 61 -5.25 -2.70 -36.29
N ASP A 62 -5.06 -1.37 -36.22
CA ASP A 62 -3.78 -0.69 -36.45
C ASP A 62 -2.93 -0.65 -35.17
N LYS A 63 -1.89 -1.48 -35.12
CA LYS A 63 -1.07 -1.67 -33.92
C LYS A 63 -0.22 -0.43 -33.57
N SER A 64 0.09 0.42 -34.54
CA SER A 64 0.88 1.64 -34.33
C SER A 64 0.11 2.72 -33.56
N LYS A 65 -1.13 2.99 -33.98
CA LYS A 65 -2.03 3.92 -33.29
C LYS A 65 -2.43 3.40 -31.91
N LEU A 66 -2.55 2.08 -31.77
CA LEU A 66 -2.81 1.44 -30.49
C LEU A 66 -1.64 1.65 -29.53
N ASN A 67 -0.40 1.49 -30.00
CA ASN A 67 0.79 1.64 -29.17
C ASN A 67 0.93 3.05 -28.58
N ASP A 68 0.84 4.10 -29.40
CA ASP A 68 0.97 5.49 -28.95
C ASP A 68 -0.15 5.89 -27.98
N PHE A 69 -1.39 5.48 -28.29
CA PHE A 69 -2.54 5.72 -27.43
C PHE A 69 -2.37 5.04 -26.06
N VAL A 70 -2.03 3.75 -26.05
CA VAL A 70 -1.86 2.98 -24.82
C VAL A 70 -0.73 3.55 -23.97
N LEU A 71 0.40 3.89 -24.58
CA LEU A 71 1.57 4.42 -23.87
C LEU A 71 1.26 5.77 -23.18
N ASN A 72 0.48 6.63 -23.83
CA ASN A 72 0.03 7.90 -23.25
C ASN A 72 -0.91 7.68 -22.04
N GLU A 73 -1.95 6.85 -22.20
CA GLU A 73 -2.92 6.57 -21.13
C GLU A 73 -2.29 5.84 -19.93
N MET A 74 -1.39 4.89 -20.19
CA MET A 74 -0.58 4.25 -19.14
C MET A 74 0.24 5.27 -18.35
N THR A 75 0.90 6.20 -19.04
CA THR A 75 1.77 7.21 -18.41
C THR A 75 0.95 8.10 -17.48
N LYS A 76 -0.23 8.54 -17.92
CA LYS A 76 -1.16 9.33 -17.08
C LYS A 76 -1.62 8.55 -15.85
N ALA A 77 -2.02 7.29 -16.02
CA ALA A 77 -2.51 6.45 -14.92
C ALA A 77 -1.40 6.15 -13.89
N LEU A 78 -0.18 5.88 -14.35
CA LEU A 78 0.97 5.65 -13.48
C LEU A 78 1.36 6.90 -12.70
N ALA A 79 1.33 8.08 -13.32
CA ALA A 79 1.62 9.35 -12.67
C ALA A 79 0.56 9.73 -11.62
N ALA A 80 -0.73 9.54 -11.93
CA ALA A 80 -1.81 9.76 -10.99
C ALA A 80 -1.72 8.83 -9.78
N SER A 81 -1.43 7.55 -10.02
CA SER A 81 -1.23 6.56 -8.96
C SER A 81 0.00 6.88 -8.09
N GLU A 82 1.07 7.41 -8.68
CA GLU A 82 2.26 7.85 -7.94
C GLU A 82 1.96 8.98 -6.97
N LYS A 83 1.21 9.98 -7.42
CA LYS A 83 0.81 11.11 -6.59
C LYS A 83 0.05 10.63 -5.34
N THR A 84 -0.87 9.68 -5.52
CA THR A 84 -1.62 9.11 -4.40
C THR A 84 -0.75 8.23 -3.50
N LEU A 85 0.17 7.43 -4.07
CA LEU A 85 1.12 6.64 -3.29
C LEU A 85 1.99 7.54 -2.39
N ASN A 86 2.49 8.63 -2.95
CA ASN A 86 3.30 9.61 -2.20
C ASN A 86 2.49 10.29 -1.09
N TYR A 87 1.23 10.63 -1.35
CA TYR A 87 0.32 11.14 -0.33
C TYR A 87 0.06 10.13 0.80
N VAL A 88 -0.17 8.86 0.48
CA VAL A 88 -0.36 7.82 1.51
C VAL A 88 0.93 7.60 2.31
N LYS A 89 2.10 7.60 1.65
CA LYS A 89 3.41 7.54 2.33
C LYS A 89 3.65 8.76 3.23
N SER A 90 3.22 9.97 2.85
CA SER A 90 3.32 11.15 3.70
C SER A 90 2.42 11.05 4.92
N MET A 91 1.18 10.58 4.75
CA MET A 91 0.28 10.29 5.88
C MET A 91 0.85 9.25 6.84
N GLU A 92 1.51 8.20 6.32
CA GLU A 92 2.19 7.21 7.16
C GLU A 92 3.31 7.86 7.99
N ALA A 93 4.12 8.73 7.38
CA ALA A 93 5.21 9.43 8.03
C ALA A 93 4.70 10.40 9.10
N GLU A 94 3.65 11.16 8.81
CA GLU A 94 3.00 12.08 9.75
C GLU A 94 2.41 11.34 10.95
N ASN A 95 1.68 10.24 10.73
CA ASN A 95 1.15 9.42 11.81
C ASN A 95 2.26 8.77 12.62
N SER A 96 3.35 8.33 11.99
CA SER A 96 4.53 7.81 12.69
C SER A 96 5.16 8.87 13.59
N LYS A 97 5.21 10.13 13.15
CA LYS A 97 5.69 11.26 13.96
C LYS A 97 4.75 11.57 15.11
N ALA A 98 3.43 11.56 14.87
CA ALA A 98 2.42 11.76 15.91
C ALA A 98 2.51 10.70 17.02
N ILE A 99 2.56 9.41 16.64
CA ILE A 99 2.74 8.28 17.57
C ILE A 99 3.99 8.48 18.44
N ARG A 100 5.14 8.84 17.82
CA ARG A 100 6.37 9.11 18.57
C ARG A 100 6.21 10.28 19.54
N ASN A 101 5.57 11.36 19.11
CA ASN A 101 5.37 12.53 19.97
C ASN A 101 4.46 12.23 21.16
N ASP A 102 3.40 11.45 20.97
CA ASP A 102 2.48 11.07 22.04
C ASP A 102 3.17 10.15 23.05
N ILE A 103 3.94 9.17 22.56
CA ILE A 103 4.84 8.37 23.41
C ILE A 103 5.80 9.30 24.18
N VAL A 104 6.46 10.26 23.50
CA VAL A 104 7.42 11.21 24.10
C VAL A 104 6.79 12.16 25.15
N LYS A 105 5.49 12.45 25.09
CA LYS A 105 4.81 13.24 26.14
C LYS A 105 4.54 12.42 27.40
N LEU A 106 4.08 11.18 27.23
CA LEU A 106 3.90 10.22 28.34
C LEU A 106 5.24 9.80 28.95
N ARG A 107 6.28 9.82 28.12
CA ARG A 107 7.67 9.55 28.46
C ARG A 107 8.16 10.34 29.68
N SER A 108 7.89 11.64 29.79
CA SER A 108 8.42 12.46 30.89
C SER A 108 7.82 12.16 32.27
N HIS A 109 6.69 11.47 32.35
CA HIS A 109 5.94 11.32 33.61
C HIS A 109 6.31 10.07 34.43
N HIS A 110 6.78 8.98 33.78
CA HIS A 110 6.83 7.64 34.40
C HIS A 110 8.22 6.96 34.40
N ALA A 111 9.28 7.65 33.98
CA ALA A 111 10.58 7.03 33.73
C ALA A 111 11.32 6.50 34.99
N GLU A 112 11.00 7.00 36.18
CA GLU A 112 11.70 6.64 37.43
C GLU A 112 11.08 5.43 38.14
N GLU A 113 9.77 5.30 38.17
CA GLU A 113 9.04 4.23 38.89
C GLU A 113 9.22 2.85 38.23
N ILE A 114 9.39 2.81 36.91
CA ILE A 114 9.43 1.58 36.09
C ILE A 114 10.81 0.94 36.03
N ARG A 115 11.89 1.73 36.18
CA ARG A 115 13.26 1.20 36.27
C ARG A 115 13.45 0.32 37.51
N ALA A 116 12.66 0.55 38.57
CA ALA A 116 12.74 -0.19 39.81
C ALA A 116 12.10 -1.59 39.74
N VAL A 117 11.00 -1.75 39.01
CA VAL A 117 10.20 -2.99 39.00
C VAL A 117 10.75 -4.05 38.04
N TYR A 118 11.16 -3.65 36.83
CA TYR A 118 11.42 -4.62 35.76
C TYR A 118 12.84 -5.22 35.73
N ARG A 119 13.82 -4.63 36.44
CA ARG A 119 15.16 -5.25 36.60
C ARG A 119 15.14 -6.54 37.40
N ALA A 120 14.13 -6.76 38.24
CA ALA A 120 14.15 -7.82 39.25
C ALA A 120 13.51 -9.15 38.81
N GLN A 121 12.60 -9.17 37.82
CA GLN A 121 11.64 -10.29 37.69
C GLN A 121 11.73 -11.16 36.42
N LYS A 122 12.57 -10.85 35.42
CA LYS A 122 12.69 -11.65 34.16
C LYS A 122 11.34 -12.13 33.60
N VAL A 123 10.43 -11.18 33.36
CA VAL A 123 9.05 -11.45 32.92
C VAL A 123 9.03 -12.01 31.48
N PRO A 124 8.27 -13.07 31.18
CA PRO A 124 8.13 -13.59 29.82
C PRO A 124 7.52 -12.59 28.83
N LEU A 125 7.99 -12.61 27.57
CA LEU A 125 7.50 -11.70 26.51
C LEU A 125 5.98 -11.76 26.31
N SER A 126 5.36 -12.93 26.42
CA SER A 126 3.90 -13.08 26.29
C SER A 126 3.14 -12.23 27.31
N THR A 127 3.65 -12.16 28.53
CA THR A 127 3.09 -11.35 29.61
C THR A 127 3.32 -9.86 29.33
N LEU A 128 4.53 -9.48 28.91
CA LEU A 128 4.84 -8.09 28.51
C LEU A 128 3.92 -7.59 27.38
N LEU A 129 3.65 -8.44 26.38
CA LEU A 129 2.75 -8.13 25.28
C LEU A 129 1.29 -8.01 25.73
N GLN A 130 0.85 -8.88 26.64
CA GLN A 130 -0.50 -8.83 27.19
C GLN A 130 -0.70 -7.56 28.03
N ASP A 131 0.26 -7.22 28.88
CA ASP A 131 0.21 -6.05 29.75
C ASP A 131 0.29 -4.76 28.93
N ALA A 132 1.17 -4.69 27.94
CA ALA A 132 1.24 -3.55 27.02
C ALA A 132 -0.07 -3.33 26.25
N ARG A 133 -0.75 -4.41 25.83
CA ARG A 133 -2.02 -4.31 25.10
C ARG A 133 -3.20 -3.91 25.98
N SER A 134 -3.16 -4.30 27.25
CA SER A 134 -4.28 -4.12 28.19
C SER A 134 -4.17 -2.84 29.00
N ASN A 135 -2.96 -2.29 29.17
CA ASN A 135 -2.74 -1.08 29.95
C ASN A 135 -1.76 -0.12 29.22
N PRO A 136 -2.24 1.05 28.77
CA PRO A 136 -1.39 2.09 28.19
C PRO A 136 -0.25 2.50 29.13
N GLU A 137 -0.47 2.65 30.43
CA GLU A 137 0.60 3.06 31.37
C GLU A 137 1.74 2.03 31.38
N ILE A 138 1.44 0.73 31.34
CA ILE A 138 2.43 -0.34 31.26
C ILE A 138 3.08 -0.39 29.87
N ALA A 139 2.35 -0.16 28.78
CA ALA A 139 2.98 0.01 27.47
C ALA A 139 3.98 1.18 27.45
N GLY A 140 3.65 2.27 28.15
CA GLY A 140 4.48 3.48 28.21
C GLY A 140 5.77 3.19 28.97
N ALA A 141 5.65 2.41 30.04
CA ALA A 141 6.75 1.85 30.80
C ALA A 141 7.71 1.01 29.96
N LEU A 142 7.15 0.08 29.17
CA LEU A 142 7.93 -0.88 28.40
C LEU A 142 8.65 -0.25 27.20
N ALA A 143 8.17 0.89 26.70
CA ALA A 143 8.79 1.68 25.62
C ALA A 143 10.20 2.23 25.95
N TYR A 144 10.63 2.05 27.21
CA TYR A 144 11.83 2.62 27.78
C TYR A 144 12.84 1.64 28.30
N VAL A 145 12.47 0.37 28.41
CA VAL A 145 13.41 -0.66 28.80
C VAL A 145 14.13 -1.08 27.52
N PRO A 146 15.46 -0.89 27.41
CA PRO A 146 16.21 -1.41 26.29
C PRO A 146 15.93 -2.91 26.16
N SER A 147 15.72 -3.39 24.95
CA SER A 147 15.41 -4.81 24.67
C SER A 147 16.42 -5.78 25.29
N VAL A 148 17.69 -5.37 25.35
CA VAL A 148 18.77 -6.09 26.02
C VAL A 148 18.48 -6.30 27.52
N LEU A 149 17.89 -5.31 28.21
CA LEU A 149 17.52 -5.42 29.62
C LEU A 149 16.23 -6.21 29.85
N LEU A 150 15.39 -6.33 28.83
CA LEU A 150 14.23 -7.24 28.85
C LEU A 150 14.62 -8.70 28.53
N GLY A 151 15.86 -8.95 28.10
CA GLY A 151 16.31 -10.28 27.69
C GLY A 151 15.61 -10.80 26.44
N ILE A 152 15.09 -9.90 25.59
CA ILE A 152 14.34 -10.24 24.38
C ILE A 152 15.18 -9.98 23.13
N THR A 153 14.95 -10.76 22.08
CA THR A 153 15.58 -10.61 20.78
C THR A 153 15.11 -9.34 20.06
N ARG A 154 15.81 -8.94 19.00
CA ARG A 154 15.43 -7.77 18.19
C ARG A 154 14.03 -7.90 17.58
N GLN A 155 13.69 -9.08 17.06
CA GLN A 155 12.38 -9.34 16.48
C GLN A 155 11.25 -9.29 17.52
N GLU A 156 11.54 -9.71 18.76
CA GLU A 156 10.60 -9.62 19.88
C GLU A 156 10.45 -8.18 20.38
N ALA A 157 11.53 -7.39 20.37
CA ALA A 157 11.49 -5.98 20.65
C ALA A 157 10.64 -5.20 19.63
N ASP A 158 10.75 -5.53 18.34
CA ASP A 158 9.92 -4.92 17.30
C ASP A 158 8.43 -5.22 17.53
N ARG A 159 8.07 -6.46 17.89
CA ARG A 159 6.69 -6.85 18.25
C ARG A 159 6.17 -6.13 19.48
N LEU A 160 7.02 -5.94 20.49
CA LEU A 160 6.66 -5.21 21.71
C LEU A 160 6.45 -3.72 21.40
N ASN A 161 7.33 -3.11 20.61
CA ASN A 161 7.17 -1.73 20.16
C ASN A 161 5.88 -1.52 19.36
N ASP A 162 5.55 -2.43 18.45
CA ASP A 162 4.28 -2.38 17.71
C ASP A 162 3.06 -2.46 18.65
N ALA A 163 3.12 -3.32 19.69
CA ALA A 163 2.05 -3.43 20.69
C ALA A 163 1.90 -2.16 21.53
N ILE A 164 3.02 -1.54 21.91
CA ILE A 164 3.06 -0.27 22.64
C ILE A 164 2.47 0.86 21.80
N GLU A 165 2.89 0.98 20.54
CA GLU A 165 2.36 1.99 19.62
C GLU A 165 0.85 1.80 19.40
N ALA A 166 0.39 0.56 19.30
CA ALA A 166 -1.02 0.23 19.16
C ALA A 166 -1.85 0.60 20.40
N ALA A 167 -1.30 0.46 21.61
CA ALA A 167 -1.98 0.77 22.86
C ALA A 167 -2.08 2.28 23.13
N HIS A 168 -1.04 3.05 22.81
CA HIS A 168 -0.94 4.49 23.13
C HIS A 168 -1.60 5.40 22.13
N ALA A 169 -1.50 5.05 20.86
CA ALA A 169 -1.93 5.92 19.78
C ALA A 169 -2.87 5.15 18.86
N VAL A 170 -3.88 4.49 19.42
CA VAL A 170 -4.78 3.54 18.73
C VAL A 170 -5.25 4.07 17.37
N SER A 171 -5.74 5.32 17.32
CA SER A 171 -6.24 5.94 16.08
C SER A 171 -5.13 6.18 15.05
N SER A 172 -4.00 6.76 15.47
CA SER A 172 -2.86 7.04 14.59
C SER A 172 -2.14 5.77 14.15
N TYR A 173 -2.05 4.77 15.03
CA TYR A 173 -1.50 3.44 14.73
C TYR A 173 -2.37 2.73 13.70
N GLN A 174 -3.69 2.70 13.89
CA GLN A 174 -4.63 2.12 12.93
C GLN A 174 -4.53 2.82 11.57
N THR A 175 -4.49 4.15 11.57
CA THR A 175 -4.34 4.94 10.33
C THR A 175 -2.99 4.67 9.65
N ARG A 176 -1.88 4.57 10.39
CA ARG A 176 -0.55 4.21 9.85
C ARG A 176 -0.54 2.79 9.29
N ALA A 177 -1.11 1.82 10.01
CA ALA A 177 -1.17 0.42 9.59
C ALA A 177 -2.00 0.27 8.30
N SER A 178 -3.13 0.97 8.23
CA SER A 178 -3.95 1.09 7.02
C SER A 178 -3.16 1.72 5.87
N ALA A 179 -2.51 2.86 6.11
CA ALA A 179 -1.69 3.55 5.11
C ALA A 179 -0.58 2.66 4.54
N ARG A 180 0.15 1.91 5.40
CA ARG A 180 1.15 0.93 4.97
C ARG A 180 0.55 -0.14 4.06
N LYS A 181 -0.53 -0.78 4.50
CA LYS A 181 -1.20 -1.85 3.75
C LYS A 181 -1.69 -1.34 2.39
N VAL A 182 -2.28 -0.14 2.37
CA VAL A 182 -2.75 0.51 1.14
C VAL A 182 -1.58 0.85 0.23
N ALA A 183 -0.49 1.43 0.74
CA ALA A 183 0.69 1.76 -0.03
C ALA A 183 1.30 0.53 -0.72
N THR A 184 1.48 -0.58 0.02
CA THR A 184 2.01 -1.83 -0.54
C THR A 184 1.11 -2.38 -1.65
N LYS A 185 -0.21 -2.32 -1.48
CA LYS A 185 -1.14 -2.79 -2.51
C LYS A 185 -1.11 -1.91 -3.76
N ILE A 186 -1.08 -0.59 -3.61
CA ILE A 186 -0.96 0.33 -4.74
C ILE A 186 0.37 0.10 -5.46
N GLU A 187 1.47 -0.08 -4.73
CA GLU A 187 2.80 -0.31 -5.30
C GLU A 187 2.85 -1.60 -6.12
N ALA A 188 2.36 -2.71 -5.55
CA ALA A 188 2.25 -3.99 -6.27
C ALA A 188 1.35 -3.88 -7.52
N ALA A 189 0.21 -3.19 -7.40
CA ALA A 189 -0.70 -2.95 -8.51
C ALA A 189 -0.03 -2.12 -9.63
N ARG A 190 0.68 -1.04 -9.29
CA ARG A 190 1.41 -0.22 -10.26
C ARG A 190 2.47 -1.02 -11.00
N GLU A 191 3.26 -1.80 -10.28
CA GLU A 191 4.30 -2.63 -10.89
C GLU A 191 3.73 -3.67 -11.84
N GLN A 192 2.65 -4.35 -11.44
CA GLN A 192 2.02 -5.34 -12.29
C GLN A 192 1.40 -4.67 -13.54
N PHE A 193 0.73 -3.53 -13.37
CA PHE A 193 0.12 -2.78 -14.46
C PHE A 193 1.18 -2.34 -15.48
N ALA A 194 2.29 -1.80 -14.98
CA ALA A 194 3.44 -1.44 -15.79
C ALA A 194 3.99 -2.65 -16.55
N ARG A 195 4.28 -3.77 -15.85
CA ARG A 195 4.83 -4.99 -16.48
C ARG A 195 3.94 -5.52 -17.59
N GLU A 196 2.64 -5.64 -17.33
CA GLU A 196 1.68 -6.22 -18.28
C GLU A 196 1.57 -5.38 -19.55
N TYR A 197 1.40 -4.06 -19.42
CA TYR A 197 1.23 -3.22 -20.61
C TYR A 197 2.54 -2.81 -21.28
N PHE A 198 3.66 -2.62 -20.56
CA PHE A 198 4.96 -2.45 -21.22
C PHE A 198 5.35 -3.69 -22.05
N GLY A 199 5.01 -4.88 -21.57
CA GLY A 199 5.17 -6.11 -22.34
C GLY A 199 4.32 -6.12 -23.62
N LYS A 200 3.10 -5.56 -23.58
CA LYS A 200 2.22 -5.46 -24.75
C LYS A 200 2.67 -4.39 -25.74
N THR A 201 3.00 -3.18 -25.28
CA THR A 201 3.48 -2.09 -26.14
C THR A 201 4.76 -2.48 -26.88
N THR A 202 5.68 -3.16 -26.20
CA THR A 202 6.90 -3.70 -26.83
C THR A 202 6.58 -4.68 -27.96
N LYS A 203 5.61 -5.59 -27.75
CA LYS A 203 5.19 -6.55 -28.78
C LYS A 203 4.51 -5.86 -29.97
N TRP A 204 3.69 -4.85 -29.74
CA TRP A 204 3.03 -4.11 -30.81
C TRP A 204 4.03 -3.31 -31.64
N ALA A 205 4.97 -2.61 -31.02
CA ALA A 205 6.04 -1.90 -31.71
C ALA A 205 6.87 -2.84 -32.61
N GLN A 206 7.22 -4.04 -32.13
CA GLN A 206 7.92 -5.04 -32.93
C GLN A 206 7.08 -5.57 -34.11
N SER A 207 5.78 -5.75 -33.91
CA SER A 207 4.87 -6.13 -35.01
C SER A 207 4.81 -5.05 -36.09
N ASP A 208 4.83 -3.77 -35.71
CA ASP A 208 4.83 -2.66 -36.66
C ASP A 208 6.13 -2.60 -37.46
N ASP A 209 7.28 -2.79 -36.82
CA ASP A 209 8.57 -2.86 -37.52
C ASP A 209 8.58 -3.97 -38.59
N VAL A 210 7.98 -5.12 -38.29
CA VAL A 210 7.82 -6.23 -39.24
C VAL A 210 6.91 -5.85 -40.40
N VAL A 211 5.77 -5.19 -40.13
CA VAL A 211 4.83 -4.74 -41.17
C VAL A 211 5.46 -3.67 -42.07
N ILE A 212 6.15 -2.69 -41.49
CA ILE A 212 6.84 -1.62 -42.22
C ILE A 212 7.98 -2.18 -43.08
N ALA A 213 8.76 -3.12 -42.53
CA ALA A 213 9.82 -3.80 -43.28
C ALA A 213 9.26 -4.61 -44.46
N ALA A 214 8.13 -5.33 -44.27
CA ALA A 214 7.46 -6.07 -45.32
C ALA A 214 6.92 -5.14 -46.43
N ALA A 215 6.33 -4.01 -46.07
CA ALA A 215 5.82 -3.01 -47.01
C ALA A 215 6.95 -2.37 -47.84
N LYS A 216 8.11 -2.08 -47.22
CA LYS A 216 9.30 -1.57 -47.92
C LYS A 216 9.84 -2.57 -48.94
N ARG A 217 9.93 -3.87 -48.59
CA ARG A 217 10.39 -4.93 -49.50
C ARG A 217 9.52 -5.08 -50.74
N LYS A 218 8.19 -4.96 -50.60
CA LYS A 218 7.26 -5.01 -51.75
C LYS A 218 7.43 -3.83 -52.71
N ARG A 219 7.77 -2.63 -52.20
CA ARG A 219 8.01 -1.45 -53.05
C ARG A 219 9.34 -1.49 -53.80
N THR A 220 10.36 -2.17 -53.28
CA THR A 220 11.64 -2.36 -53.97
C THR A 220 11.64 -3.49 -55.00
N ALA A 221 10.62 -4.35 -54.98
CA ALA A 221 10.48 -5.50 -55.87
C ALA A 221 9.50 -5.28 -57.05
N ALA A 222 8.85 -4.11 -57.09
CA ALA A 222 7.98 -3.64 -58.16
C ALA A 222 8.68 -2.52 -58.93
#